data_AF-A0A3C1MVY5-F1
#
_entry.id   AF-A0A3C1MVY5-F1
#
_cell.length_a   1.000
_cell.length_b   1.000
_cell.length_c   1.000
_cell.angle_alpha   90.00
_cell.angle_beta   90.00
_cell.angle_gamma   90.00
#
_symmetry.space_group_name_H-M   'P 1'
#
loop_
_entity.id
_entity.type
_entity.pdbx_description
1 polymer ?
#
loop_
_entity_poly.entity_id
_entity_poly.type
_entity_poly.pdbx_seq_one_letter_code
_entity_poly.pdbx_strand_id
1 'polypeptide(L)'
;MSIITNAKEIADLVKKLGNVDLYRKIVELEGEIIELSGQNNHLVERTRELEQALKTKEALVFSKNVYWLGGEESRDGPYCQRCYDVTGKLVRLQPWDNQWACFECKHYYDR
;
A
#
# COMPACT_ATOMS: atom_id res chain seq x y z
N MET A 1 10.73 18.89 3.78
CA MET A 1 11.96 19.07 4.59
C MET A 1 12.12 20.49 5.13
N SER A 2 11.05 21.14 5.61
CA SER A 2 11.12 22.53 6.11
C SER A 2 11.18 22.61 7.64
N ILE A 3 10.44 21.74 8.36
CA ILE A 3 10.29 21.85 9.82
C ILE A 3 11.58 21.50 10.57
N ILE A 4 12.32 20.47 10.14
CA ILE A 4 13.59 20.07 10.79
C ILE A 4 14.67 21.15 10.63
N THR A 5 14.73 21.78 9.45
CA THR A 5 15.68 22.87 9.20
C THR A 5 15.37 24.08 10.09
N ASN A 6 14.10 24.45 10.21
CA ASN A 6 13.67 25.54 11.08
C ASN A 6 13.96 25.24 12.56
N ALA A 7 13.76 24.00 13.01
CA ALA A 7 14.07 23.62 14.39
C ALA A 7 15.57 23.75 14.70
N LYS A 8 16.44 23.36 13.75
CA LYS A 8 17.90 23.50 13.86
C LYS A 8 18.35 24.94 13.94
N GLU A 9 17.76 25.80 13.11
CA GLU A 9 18.05 27.23 13.12
C GLU A 9 17.67 27.86 14.47
N ILE A 10 16.53 27.47 15.06
CA ILE A 10 16.11 27.93 16.39
C ILE A 10 17.05 27.40 17.47
N ALA A 11 17.47 26.14 17.40
CA ALA A 11 18.43 25.55 18.33
C ALA A 11 19.76 26.33 18.34
N ASP A 12 20.29 26.65 17.16
CA ASP A 12 21.53 27.39 16.99
C ASP A 12 21.44 28.83 17.50
N LEU A 13 20.30 29.49 17.29
CA LEU A 13 20.04 30.84 17.85
C LEU A 13 20.00 30.81 19.37
N VAL A 14 19.32 29.84 19.96
CA VAL A 14 19.23 29.70 21.43
C VAL A 14 20.58 29.35 22.05
N LYS A 15 21.38 28.52 21.38
CA LYS A 15 22.75 28.22 21.81
C LYS A 15 23.61 29.49 21.88
N LYS A 16 23.48 30.40 20.91
CA LYS A 16 24.18 31.71 20.91
C LYS A 16 23.75 32.63 22.06
N LEU A 17 22.52 32.47 22.57
CA LEU A 17 22.01 33.21 23.73
C LEU A 17 22.51 32.65 25.07
N GLY A 18 23.26 31.53 25.07
CA GLY A 18 23.82 30.92 26.27
C GLY A 18 22.79 30.21 27.16
N ASN A 19 21.54 30.07 26.71
CA ASN A 19 20.48 29.40 27.47
C ASN A 19 20.50 27.89 27.21
N VAL A 20 21.29 27.18 28.02
CA VAL A 20 21.52 25.73 27.91
C VAL A 20 20.23 24.92 28.10
N ASP A 21 19.35 25.34 29.00
CA ASP A 21 18.10 24.63 29.28
C ASP A 21 17.13 24.71 28.10
N LEU A 22 17.02 25.90 27.48
CA LEU A 22 16.21 26.08 26.28
C LEU A 22 16.80 25.31 25.09
N TYR A 23 18.13 25.26 24.96
CA TYR A 23 18.80 24.47 23.92
C TYR A 23 18.47 22.98 24.05
N ARG A 24 18.55 22.41 25.26
CA ARG A 24 18.20 21.00 25.49
C ARG A 24 16.76 20.68 25.10
N LYS A 25 15.81 21.52 25.51
CA LYS A 25 14.39 21.36 25.14
C LYS A 25 14.16 21.39 23.63
N ILE A 26 14.90 22.22 22.89
CA ILE A 26 14.78 22.27 21.43
C ILE A 26 15.35 21.00 20.79
N VAL A 27 16.49 20.50 21.28
CA VAL A 27 17.06 19.23 20.77
C VAL A 27 16.14 18.05 21.07
N GLU A 28 15.49 18.01 22.23
CA GLU A 28 14.47 17.01 22.55
C GLU A 28 13.29 17.10 21.57
N LEU A 29 12.77 18.30 21.33
CA LEU A 29 11.69 18.55 20.38
C LEU A 29 12.08 18.16 18.93
N GLU A 30 13.33 18.41 18.53
CA GLU A 30 13.85 17.95 17.23
C GLU A 30 13.82 16.43 17.11
N GLY A 31 14.18 15.72 18.19
CA GLY A 31 14.09 14.27 18.26
C GLY A 31 12.65 13.79 18.05
N GLU A 32 11.70 14.37 18.76
CA GLU A 32 10.27 14.05 18.61
C GLU A 32 9.76 14.34 17.18
N ILE A 33 10.17 15.46 16.58
CA ILE A 33 9.81 15.81 15.20
C ILE A 33 10.35 14.77 14.20
N ILE A 34 11.58 14.30 14.39
CA ILE A 34 12.19 13.29 13.53
C ILE A 34 11.43 11.97 13.65
N GLU A 35 11.08 11.55 14.88
CA GLU A 35 10.33 10.32 15.11
C GLU A 35 8.94 10.39 14.48
N LEU A 36 8.19 11.48 14.74
CA LEU A 36 6.87 11.70 14.15
C LEU A 36 6.91 11.76 12.62
N SER A 37 7.94 12.39 12.05
CA SER A 37 8.12 12.44 10.60
C SER A 37 8.38 11.04 10.03
N GLY A 38 9.16 10.21 10.73
CA GLY A 38 9.41 8.82 10.36
C GLY A 38 8.12 7.98 10.39
N GLN A 39 7.34 8.10 11.46
CA GLN A 39 6.04 7.42 11.59
C GLN A 39 5.06 7.87 10.51
N ASN A 40 4.99 9.18 10.22
CA ASN A 40 4.13 9.71 9.16
C ASN A 40 4.50 9.14 7.79
N ASN A 41 5.78 9.13 7.43
CA ASN A 41 6.24 8.54 6.17
C ASN A 41 5.87 7.05 6.08
N HIS A 42 6.02 6.30 7.17
CA HIS A 42 5.61 4.89 7.21
C HIS A 42 4.09 4.72 6.99
N LEU A 43 3.27 5.55 7.63
CA LEU A 43 1.82 5.53 7.47
C LEU A 43 1.37 5.94 6.06
N VAL A 44 2.04 6.92 5.45
CA VAL A 44 1.77 7.35 4.07
C VAL A 44 2.07 6.21 3.09
N GLU A 45 3.21 5.53 3.25
CA GLU A 45 3.54 4.38 2.41
C GLU A 45 2.53 3.25 2.60
N ARG A 46 2.17 2.95 3.86
CA ARG A 46 1.18 1.92 4.14
C ARG A 46 -0.20 2.24 3.55
N THR A 47 -0.61 3.51 3.63
CA THR A 47 -1.85 3.98 3.00
C THR A 47 -1.80 3.77 1.49
N ARG A 48 -0.68 4.14 0.85
CA ARG A 48 -0.49 3.97 -0.59
C ARG A 48 -0.55 2.50 -1.02
N GLU A 49 0.09 1.60 -0.28
CA GLU A 49 0.01 0.14 -0.51
C GLU A 49 -1.44 -0.37 -0.44
N LEU A 50 -2.18 0.08 0.57
CA LEU A 50 -3.57 -0.32 0.79
C LEU A 50 -4.51 0.25 -0.30
N GLU A 51 -4.34 1.51 -0.67
CA GLU A 51 -5.08 2.13 -1.78
C GLU A 51 -4.83 1.40 -3.10
N GLN A 52 -3.58 1.01 -3.36
CA GLN A 52 -3.23 0.24 -4.56
C GLN A 52 -3.90 -1.14 -4.54
N ALA A 53 -3.89 -1.83 -3.40
CA ALA A 53 -4.58 -3.10 -3.23
C ALA A 53 -6.11 -2.97 -3.39
N LEU A 54 -6.69 -1.87 -2.93
CA LEU A 54 -8.12 -1.58 -3.06
C LEU A 54 -8.51 -1.32 -4.51
N LYS A 55 -7.72 -0.55 -5.27
CA LYS A 55 -7.95 -0.36 -6.71
C LYS A 55 -7.99 -1.67 -7.48
N THR A 56 -7.12 -2.62 -7.13
CA THR A 56 -7.14 -3.97 -7.73
C THR A 56 -8.41 -4.75 -7.38
N LYS A 57 -8.97 -4.54 -6.17
CA LYS A 57 -10.27 -5.11 -5.76
C LYS A 57 -11.44 -4.46 -6.49
N GLU A 58 -11.44 -3.14 -6.63
CA GLU A 58 -12.53 -2.37 -7.26
C GLU A 58 -12.68 -2.67 -8.76
N ALA A 59 -11.58 -3.02 -9.43
CA ALA A 59 -11.61 -3.43 -10.83
C ALA A 59 -12.01 -4.91 -11.04
N LEU A 60 -12.28 -5.66 -9.97
CA LEU A 60 -12.54 -7.10 -10.05
C LEU A 60 -14.03 -7.39 -10.22
N VAL A 61 -14.42 -7.92 -11.37
CA VAL A 61 -15.79 -8.29 -11.71
C VAL A 61 -15.95 -9.81 -11.62
N PHE A 62 -16.84 -10.27 -10.75
CA PHE A 62 -17.21 -11.68 -10.69
C PHE A 62 -18.26 -12.00 -11.75
N SER A 63 -17.97 -12.95 -12.64
CA SER A 63 -18.91 -13.38 -13.69
C SER A 63 -18.68 -14.83 -14.06
N LYS A 64 -19.77 -15.62 -14.13
CA LYS A 64 -19.74 -17.06 -14.46
C LYS A 64 -18.71 -17.87 -13.63
N ASN A 65 -18.74 -17.70 -12.31
CA ASN A 65 -17.85 -18.41 -11.35
C ASN A 65 -16.35 -18.09 -11.44
N VAL A 66 -15.97 -17.06 -12.21
CA VAL A 66 -14.57 -16.62 -12.33
C VAL A 66 -14.49 -15.10 -12.16
N TYR A 67 -13.29 -14.59 -11.86
CA TYR A 67 -13.04 -13.16 -11.78
C TYR A 67 -12.46 -12.61 -13.08
N TRP A 68 -12.77 -11.36 -13.37
CA TRP A 68 -12.22 -10.58 -14.47
C TRP A 68 -11.72 -9.25 -13.92
N LEU A 69 -10.66 -8.70 -14.48
CA LEU A 69 -10.19 -7.35 -14.22
C LEU A 69 -10.71 -6.41 -15.32
N GLY A 70 -11.22 -5.24 -14.94
CA GLY A 70 -11.64 -4.21 -15.88
C GLY A 70 -13.16 -4.09 -16.07
N GLY A 71 -13.57 -3.21 -16.98
CA GLY A 71 -14.97 -2.83 -17.21
C GLY A 71 -15.63 -3.64 -18.34
N GLU A 72 -16.81 -3.22 -18.77
CA GLU A 72 -17.56 -3.91 -19.83
C GLU A 72 -16.85 -3.93 -21.19
N GLU A 73 -16.08 -2.88 -21.51
CA GLU A 73 -15.41 -2.71 -22.81
C GLU A 73 -14.02 -3.36 -22.90
N SER A 74 -13.33 -3.56 -21.76
CA SER A 74 -12.07 -4.30 -21.72
C SER A 74 -11.99 -5.15 -20.45
N ARG A 75 -12.07 -6.47 -20.64
CA ARG A 75 -11.94 -7.46 -19.57
C ARG A 75 -10.65 -8.25 -19.74
N ASP A 76 -9.84 -8.25 -18.70
CA ASP A 76 -8.64 -9.06 -18.59
C ASP A 76 -8.88 -10.25 -17.64
N GLY A 77 -8.53 -11.46 -18.05
CA GLY A 77 -8.84 -12.68 -17.31
C GLY A 77 -9.10 -13.89 -18.23
N PRO A 78 -9.75 -14.95 -17.72
CA PRO A 78 -10.35 -15.08 -16.39
C PRO A 78 -9.36 -15.47 -15.28
N TYR A 79 -9.73 -15.20 -14.03
CA TYR A 79 -8.98 -15.49 -12.82
C TYR A 79 -9.74 -16.45 -11.91
N CYS A 80 -9.00 -17.30 -11.20
CA CYS A 80 -9.54 -18.33 -10.32
C CYS A 80 -10.23 -17.71 -9.09
N GLN A 81 -11.56 -17.90 -8.97
CA GLN A 81 -12.34 -17.42 -7.82
C GLN A 81 -11.81 -17.98 -6.50
N ARG A 82 -11.63 -19.30 -6.39
CA ARG A 82 -11.14 -19.92 -5.16
C ARG A 82 -9.78 -19.38 -4.71
N CYS A 83 -8.82 -19.22 -5.64
CA CYS A 83 -7.49 -18.72 -5.29
C CYS A 83 -7.56 -17.28 -4.77
N TYR A 84 -8.39 -16.47 -5.40
CA TYR A 84 -8.57 -15.09 -4.97
C TYR A 84 -9.26 -15.00 -3.60
N ASP A 85 -10.34 -15.75 -3.38
CA ASP A 85 -11.11 -15.68 -2.13
C ASP A 85 -10.35 -16.21 -0.92
N VAL A 86 -9.53 -17.26 -1.12
CA VAL A 86 -8.78 -17.88 -0.02
C VAL A 86 -7.45 -17.18 0.24
N THR A 87 -6.77 -16.71 -0.81
CA THR A 87 -5.37 -16.25 -0.69
C THR A 87 -5.15 -14.80 -1.12
N GLY A 88 -6.14 -14.16 -1.74
CA GLY A 88 -6.00 -12.85 -2.38
C GLY A 88 -5.21 -12.87 -3.70
N LYS A 89 -4.72 -14.02 -4.16
CA LYS A 89 -3.91 -14.14 -5.38
C LYS A 89 -4.79 -14.25 -6.63
N LEU A 90 -4.57 -13.35 -7.58
CA LEU A 90 -5.17 -13.40 -8.91
C LEU A 90 -4.45 -14.40 -9.82
N VAL A 91 -4.77 -15.68 -9.66
CA VAL A 91 -4.22 -16.75 -10.51
C VAL A 91 -5.00 -16.82 -11.82
N ARG A 92 -4.33 -16.53 -12.95
CA ARG A 92 -4.95 -16.58 -14.29
C ARG A 92 -5.30 -18.02 -14.66
N LEU A 93 -6.57 -18.23 -15.00
CA LEU A 93 -7.06 -19.51 -15.49
C LEU A 93 -6.53 -19.75 -16.91
N GLN A 94 -6.17 -21.00 -17.19
CA GLN A 94 -5.67 -21.42 -18.50
C GLN A 94 -6.76 -22.18 -19.25
N PRO A 95 -6.85 -22.05 -20.58
CA PRO A 95 -7.77 -22.86 -21.37
C PRO A 95 -7.34 -24.34 -21.30
N TRP A 96 -8.25 -25.22 -20.90
CA TRP A 96 -8.07 -26.67 -20.95
C TRP A 96 -9.32 -27.34 -21.52
N ASP A 97 -9.23 -27.90 -22.72
CA ASP A 97 -10.37 -28.47 -23.45
C ASP A 97 -11.56 -27.48 -23.53
N ASN A 98 -12.73 -27.84 -22.99
CA ASN A 98 -13.93 -26.99 -22.92
C ASN A 98 -14.08 -26.23 -21.59
N GLN A 99 -13.04 -26.18 -20.77
CA GLN A 99 -13.05 -25.58 -19.43
C GLN A 99 -11.90 -24.59 -19.24
N TRP A 100 -11.98 -23.84 -18.15
CA TRP A 100 -10.92 -23.04 -17.58
C TRP A 100 -10.27 -23.80 -16.42
N ALA A 101 -8.95 -23.98 -16.46
CA ALA A 101 -8.21 -24.70 -15.44
C ALA A 101 -7.31 -23.77 -14.62
N CYS A 102 -7.33 -23.93 -13.30
CA CYS A 102 -6.37 -23.31 -12.40
C CYS A 102 -5.22 -24.27 -12.11
N PHE A 103 -4.00 -23.94 -12.52
CA PHE A 103 -2.84 -24.79 -12.24
C PHE A 103 -2.27 -24.66 -10.83
N GLU A 104 -2.69 -23.66 -10.06
CA GLU A 104 -2.34 -23.53 -8.65
C GLU A 104 -3.19 -24.48 -7.79
N CYS A 105 -4.53 -24.31 -7.81
CA CYS A 105 -5.42 -25.06 -6.93
C CYS A 105 -6.09 -26.28 -7.59
N LYS A 106 -5.74 -26.57 -8.85
CA LYS A 106 -6.24 -27.70 -9.66
C LYS A 106 -7.77 -27.76 -9.80
N HIS A 107 -8.43 -26.61 -9.76
CA HIS A 107 -9.87 -26.50 -9.95
C HIS A 107 -10.20 -26.17 -11.42
N TYR A 108 -11.36 -26.62 -11.87
CA TYR A 108 -11.86 -26.44 -13.23
C TYR A 108 -13.17 -25.65 -13.18
N TYR A 109 -13.35 -24.73 -14.11
CA TYR A 109 -14.54 -23.89 -14.25
C TYR A 109 -15.07 -24.01 -15.67
N ASP A 110 -16.39 -23.96 -15.83
CA ASP A 110 -17.00 -23.92 -17.16
C ASP A 110 -16.76 -22.56 -17.83
N ARG A 111 -16.68 -22.54 -19.17
CA ARG A 111 -16.41 -21.32 -19.96
C ARG A 111 -17.64 -20.44 -20.19
#